data_AF-A0A7S3BT76-F1
#
_entry.id   AF-A0A7S3BT76-F1
#
_cell.length_a   1.000
_cell.length_b   1.000
_cell.length_c   1.000
_cell.angle_alpha   90.00
_cell.angle_beta   90.00
_cell.angle_gamma   90.00
#
_symmetry.space_group_name_H-M   'P 1'
#
loop_
_entity.id
_entity.type
_entity.pdbx_description
1 polymer ?
#
loop_
_entity_poly.entity_id
_entity_poly.type
_entity_poly.pdbx_seq_one_letter_code
_entity_poly.pdbx_strand_id
1 'polypeptide(L)'
;MPSNKVRGAITQWVTAVCELPAIRYGFTAVMLLNLFYFYFVMDALLHPFYDLGFLSPLDNAPTCESKVALFRNERNAYITGFSLFMFLVLRRLIDIQSKLHQARSEVKATGVPPMGQPVGVPMGQPVPSGKSHAE
;
A
#
# COMPACT_ATOMS: atom_id res chain seq x y z
N MET A 1 -11.39 -12.71 -13.24
CA MET A 1 -11.02 -11.30 -12.96
C MET A 1 -12.27 -10.54 -12.56
N PRO A 2 -12.25 -9.74 -11.47
CA PRO A 2 -13.42 -8.95 -11.09
C PRO A 2 -13.78 -7.95 -12.20
N SER A 3 -15.09 -7.70 -12.37
CA SER A 3 -15.64 -6.78 -13.37
C SER A 3 -15.00 -5.39 -13.28
N ASN A 4 -14.69 -4.77 -14.43
CA ASN A 4 -14.06 -3.45 -14.51
C ASN A 4 -14.83 -2.37 -13.72
N LYS A 5 -16.15 -2.51 -13.57
CA LYS A 5 -16.99 -1.62 -12.76
C LYS A 5 -16.68 -1.75 -11.26
N VAL A 6 -16.50 -2.97 -10.77
CA VAL A 6 -16.21 -3.26 -9.35
C VAL A 6 -14.81 -2.75 -9.00
N ARG A 7 -13.83 -2.97 -9.88
CA ARG A 7 -12.47 -2.45 -9.69
C ARG A 7 -12.46 -0.91 -9.63
N GLY A 8 -13.19 -0.25 -10.53
CA GLY A 8 -13.31 1.22 -10.53
C GLY A 8 -13.97 1.77 -9.26
N ALA A 9 -15.06 1.14 -8.79
CA ALA A 9 -15.76 1.54 -7.57
C ALA A 9 -14.86 1.40 -6.32
N ILE A 10 -14.11 0.29 -6.22
CA ILE A 10 -13.18 0.08 -5.11
C ILE A 10 -12.06 1.12 -5.15
N THR A 11 -11.44 1.36 -6.32
CA THR A 11 -10.36 2.36 -6.43
C THR A 11 -10.86 3.76 -6.08
N GLN A 12 -12.04 4.17 -6.56
CA GLN A 12 -12.61 5.47 -6.21
C GLN A 12 -12.89 5.61 -4.72
N TRP A 13 -13.45 4.56 -4.10
CA TRP A 13 -13.71 4.55 -2.67
C TRP A 13 -12.42 4.63 -1.85
N VAL A 14 -11.41 3.83 -2.18
CA VAL A 14 -10.11 3.86 -1.50
C VAL A 14 -9.44 5.22 -1.65
N THR A 15 -9.48 5.82 -2.84
CA THR A 15 -8.93 7.16 -3.06
C THR A 15 -9.68 8.21 -2.24
N ALA A 16 -11.01 8.19 -2.23
CA ALA A 16 -11.82 9.14 -1.47
C ALA A 16 -11.55 9.06 0.04
N VAL A 17 -11.40 7.85 0.59
CA VAL A 17 -11.01 7.65 1.99
C VAL A 17 -9.60 8.17 2.25
N CYS A 18 -8.65 7.95 1.34
CA CYS A 18 -7.28 8.42 1.49
C CYS A 18 -7.11 9.93 1.29
N GLU A 19 -8.04 10.61 0.63
CA GLU A 19 -8.03 12.07 0.42
C GLU A 19 -8.48 12.86 1.65
N LEU A 20 -9.19 12.22 2.59
CA LEU A 20 -9.61 12.86 3.84
C LEU A 20 -8.39 13.36 4.63
N PRO A 21 -8.30 14.66 4.94
CA PRO A 21 -7.11 15.23 5.57
C PRO A 21 -6.81 14.60 6.93
N ALA A 22 -7.84 14.29 7.72
CA ALA A 22 -7.71 13.59 9.00
C ALA A 22 -7.01 12.23 8.84
N ILE A 23 -7.35 11.48 7.80
CA ILE A 23 -6.76 10.17 7.52
C ILE A 23 -5.32 10.33 7.05
N ARG A 24 -5.01 11.36 6.26
CA ARG A 24 -3.63 11.67 5.84
C ARG A 24 -2.73 12.02 7.03
N TYR A 25 -3.21 12.85 7.95
CA TYR A 25 -2.47 13.16 9.19
C TYR A 25 -2.34 11.94 10.08
N GLY A 26 -3.39 11.14 10.23
CA GLY A 26 -3.36 9.88 10.97
C GLY A 26 -2.32 8.90 10.41
N PHE A 27 -2.29 8.72 9.09
CA PHE A 27 -1.28 7.90 8.41
C PHE A 27 0.14 8.42 8.64
N THR A 28 0.35 9.72 8.53
CA THR A 28 1.68 10.31 8.81
C THR A 28 2.07 10.12 10.27
N ALA A 29 1.15 10.32 11.22
CA ALA A 29 1.40 10.13 12.64
C ALA A 29 1.74 8.67 12.98
N VAL A 30 0.98 7.71 12.47
CA VAL A 30 1.25 6.28 12.65
C VAL A 30 2.58 5.89 12.01
N MET A 31 2.92 6.45 10.84
CA MET A 31 4.20 6.21 10.19
C MET A 31 5.38 6.74 11.02
N LEU A 32 5.27 7.96 11.56
CA LEU A 32 6.27 8.55 12.44
C LEU A 32 6.43 7.75 13.74
N LEU A 33 5.33 7.30 14.33
CA LEU A 33 5.36 6.45 15.53
C LEU A 33 6.04 5.10 15.24
N ASN A 34 5.76 4.49 14.09
CA ASN A 34 6.43 3.25 13.67
C ASN A 34 7.93 3.47 13.43
N LEU A 35 8.30 4.59 12.80
CA LEU A 35 9.70 4.95 12.57
C LEU A 35 10.44 5.18 13.89
N PHE A 36 9.80 5.89 14.82
CA PHE A 36 10.32 6.11 16.17
C PHE A 36 10.51 4.77 16.90
N TYR A 37 9.50 3.90 16.92
CA TYR A 37 9.61 2.60 17.55
C TYR A 37 10.68 1.71 16.91
N PHE A 38 10.79 1.72 15.57
CA PHE A 38 11.86 1.03 14.86
C PHE A 38 13.25 1.51 15.27
N TYR A 39 13.43 2.83 15.41
CA TYR A 39 14.69 3.41 15.90
C TYR A 39 15.08 2.87 17.28
N PHE A 40 14.15 2.84 18.24
CA PHE A 40 14.41 2.29 19.58
C PHE A 40 14.77 0.81 19.55
N VAL A 41 14.08 0.02 18.72
CA VAL A 41 14.39 -1.41 18.59
C VAL A 41 15.77 -1.63 17.98
N MET A 42 16.17 -0.81 17.00
CA MET A 42 17.52 -0.87 16.42
C MET A 42 18.59 -0.43 17.41
N ASP A 43 18.33 0.60 18.22
CA ASP A 43 19.25 1.03 19.28
C ASP A 43 19.45 -0.06 20.35
N ALA A 44 18.38 -0.73 20.77
CA ALA A 44 18.43 -1.86 21.70
C ALA A 44 19.21 -3.07 21.13
N LEU A 45 19.33 -3.19 19.80
CA LEU A 45 20.15 -4.21 19.15
C LEU A 45 21.62 -3.81 19.02
N LEU A 46 21.90 -2.52 18.81
CA LEU A 46 23.25 -1.98 18.71
C LEU A 46 23.94 -1.90 20.07
N HIS A 47 23.16 -1.64 21.12
CA HIS A 47 23.64 -1.42 22.48
C HIS A 47 23.00 -2.40 23.49
N PRO A 48 23.10 -3.73 23.27
CA PRO A 48 22.36 -4.72 24.07
C PRO A 48 22.77 -4.73 25.55
N PHE A 49 23.98 -4.26 25.88
CA PHE A 49 24.52 -4.22 27.23
C PHE A 49 24.28 -2.90 27.99
N TYR A 50 23.89 -1.82 27.31
CA TYR A 50 23.59 -0.54 27.96
C TYR A 50 22.20 -0.55 28.63
N ASP A 51 21.27 -1.33 28.08
CA ASP A 51 19.90 -1.46 28.61
C ASP A 51 19.79 -2.43 29.80
N LEU A 52 20.85 -3.22 30.05
CA LEU A 52 20.92 -4.23 31.12
C LEU A 52 21.50 -3.72 32.45
N GLY A 53 21.89 -2.45 32.54
CA GLY A 53 22.22 -1.80 33.80
C GLY A 53 23.57 -1.08 33.81
N PHE A 54 23.50 0.24 33.89
CA PHE A 54 24.62 1.17 34.07
C PHE A 54 25.46 0.93 35.35
N LEU A 55 25.02 0.06 36.28
CA LEU A 55 25.62 -0.13 37.61
C LEU A 55 26.38 -1.44 37.83
N SER A 56 26.51 -2.32 36.84
CA SER A 56 27.22 -3.60 37.02
C SER A 56 28.33 -3.79 35.99
N PRO A 57 29.54 -3.25 36.23
CA PRO A 57 30.70 -3.47 35.35
C PRO A 57 31.27 -4.90 35.41
N LEU A 58 30.70 -5.77 36.26
CA LEU A 58 31.35 -7.02 36.70
C LEU A 58 30.75 -8.32 36.14
N ASP A 59 29.59 -8.29 35.47
CA ASP A 59 28.96 -9.50 34.89
C ASP A 59 28.80 -9.37 33.37
N ASN A 60 29.93 -9.24 32.67
CA ASN A 60 30.00 -9.32 31.20
C ASN A 60 29.87 -10.76 30.67
N ALA A 61 29.33 -11.68 31.46
CA ALA A 61 29.07 -13.03 31.01
C ALA A 61 27.75 -13.06 30.23
N PRO A 62 27.71 -13.58 28.99
CA PRO A 62 26.46 -13.76 28.26
C PRO A 62 25.57 -14.77 29.01
N THR A 63 24.64 -14.26 29.80
CA THR A 63 23.64 -15.09 30.48
C THR A 63 22.60 -15.61 29.48
N CYS A 64 21.88 -16.67 29.86
CA CYS A 64 20.76 -17.16 29.05
C CYS A 64 19.70 -16.06 28.85
N GLU A 65 19.46 -15.26 29.89
CA GLU A 65 18.48 -14.17 29.89
C GLU A 65 18.85 -13.05 28.90
N SER A 66 20.13 -12.70 28.79
CA SER A 66 20.57 -11.67 27.83
C SER A 66 20.39 -12.14 26.38
N LYS A 67 20.62 -13.42 26.09
CA LYS A 67 20.34 -14.00 24.76
C LYS A 67 18.85 -14.03 24.43
N VAL A 68 17.99 -14.34 25.40
CA VAL A 68 16.53 -14.32 25.20
C VAL A 68 16.03 -12.89 24.91
N ALA A 69 16.56 -11.89 25.62
CA ALA A 69 16.25 -10.49 25.36
C ALA A 69 16.71 -10.05 23.95
N LEU A 70 17.92 -10.45 23.54
CA LEU A 70 18.44 -10.18 22.20
C LEU A 70 17.54 -10.74 21.10
N PHE A 71 17.19 -12.03 21.16
CA PHE A 71 16.31 -12.64 20.15
C PHE A 71 14.92 -12.01 20.10
N ARG A 72 14.41 -11.54 21.24
CA ARG A 72 13.15 -10.79 21.30
C ARG A 72 13.27 -9.46 20.57
N ASN A 73 14.37 -8.75 20.74
CA ASN A 73 14.64 -7.47 20.06
C ASN A 73 14.86 -7.69 18.56
N GLU A 74 15.56 -8.75 18.15
CA GLU A 74 15.74 -9.10 16.72
C GLU A 74 14.40 -9.38 16.05
N ARG A 75 13.55 -10.19 16.69
CA ARG A 75 12.19 -10.46 16.19
C ARG A 75 11.39 -9.16 16.06
N ASN A 76 11.45 -8.28 17.06
CA ASN A 76 10.76 -7.00 17.01
C ASN A 76 11.30 -6.11 15.87
N ALA A 77 12.60 -6.14 15.60
CA ALA A 77 13.21 -5.37 14.51
C ALA A 77 12.72 -5.85 13.14
N TYR A 78 12.62 -7.18 12.95
CA TYR A 78 12.07 -7.73 11.71
C TYR A 78 10.60 -7.36 11.51
N ILE A 79 9.78 -7.47 12.55
CA ILE A 79 8.36 -7.12 12.48
C ILE A 79 8.17 -5.64 12.14
N THR A 80 8.89 -4.77 12.83
CA THR A 80 8.77 -3.31 12.67
C THR A 80 9.36 -2.82 11.35
N GLY A 81 10.52 -3.33 10.95
CA GLY A 81 11.12 -3.06 9.65
C GLY A 81 10.24 -3.52 8.49
N PHE A 82 9.67 -4.73 8.58
CA PHE A 82 8.72 -5.22 7.58
C PHE A 82 7.43 -4.38 7.54
N SER A 83 6.91 -3.96 8.70
CA SER A 83 5.72 -3.11 8.77
C SER A 83 5.93 -1.75 8.09
N LEU A 84 7.09 -1.12 8.31
CA LEU A 84 7.47 0.11 7.62
C LEU A 84 7.57 -0.08 6.10
N PHE A 85 8.21 -1.16 5.66
CA PHE A 85 8.31 -1.49 4.25
C PHE A 85 6.93 -1.69 3.60
N MET A 86 6.08 -2.53 4.21
CA MET A 86 4.72 -2.78 3.71
C MET A 86 3.88 -1.51 3.67
N PHE A 87 4.02 -0.64 4.65
CA PHE A 87 3.32 0.64 4.68
C PHE A 87 3.69 1.51 3.47
N LEU A 88 4.99 1.63 3.16
CA LEU A 88 5.46 2.39 2.00
C LEU A 88 4.98 1.78 0.67
N VAL A 89 5.03 0.44 0.57
CA VAL A 89 4.55 -0.29 -0.62
C VAL A 89 3.05 -0.06 -0.83
N LEU A 90 2.23 -0.18 0.21
CA LEU A 90 0.78 0.04 0.11
C LEU A 90 0.46 1.48 -0.30
N ARG A 91 1.13 2.46 0.30
CA ARG A 91 0.97 3.88 -0.07
C ARG A 91 1.32 4.09 -1.55
N ARG A 92 2.40 3.46 -2.02
CA ARG A 92 2.82 3.53 -3.44
C ARG A 92 1.82 2.84 -4.37
N LEU A 93 1.27 1.69 -3.98
CA LEU A 93 0.25 0.99 -4.76
C LEU A 93 -1.02 1.82 -4.94
N ILE A 94 -1.49 2.48 -3.87
CA ILE A 94 -2.66 3.35 -3.93
C ILE A 94 -2.40 4.54 -4.87
N ASP A 95 -1.23 5.18 -4.79
CA ASP A 95 -0.82 6.27 -5.68
C ASP A 95 -0.84 5.84 -7.17
N ILE A 96 -0.26 4.67 -7.48
CA ILE A 96 -0.25 4.13 -8.85
C ILE A 96 -1.67 3.81 -9.33
N GLN A 97 -2.50 3.19 -8.48
CA GLN A 97 -3.89 2.87 -8.84
C GLN A 97 -4.72 4.12 -9.11
N SER A 98 -4.53 5.18 -8.30
CA SER A 98 -5.19 6.46 -8.52
C SER A 98 -4.79 7.09 -9.86
N LYS A 99 -3.48 7.17 -10.15
CA LYS A 99 -2.95 7.67 -11.44
C LYS A 99 -3.45 6.88 -12.63
N LEU A 100 -3.48 5.55 -12.52
CA LEU A 100 -3.97 4.67 -13.59
C LEU A 100 -5.48 4.86 -13.83
N HIS A 101 -6.27 5.08 -12.77
CA HIS A 101 -7.69 5.36 -12.90
C HIS A 101 -7.94 6.71 -13.59
N GLN A 102 -7.19 7.75 -13.22
CA GLN A 102 -7.25 9.07 -13.86
C GLN A 102 -6.88 8.99 -15.35
N ALA A 103 -5.75 8.37 -15.68
CA ALA A 103 -5.32 8.19 -17.07
C ALA A 103 -6.36 7.42 -17.92
N ARG A 104 -7.00 6.40 -17.35
CA ARG A 104 -8.09 5.67 -18.02
C ARG A 104 -9.34 6.51 -18.22
N SER A 105 -9.68 7.37 -17.25
CA SER A 105 -10.82 8.28 -17.40
C SER A 105 -10.57 9.34 -18.48
N GLU A 106 -9.34 9.86 -18.58
CA GLU A 106 -8.94 10.81 -19.62
C GLU A 106 -9.03 10.20 -21.00
N VAL A 107 -8.41 9.03 -21.23
CA VAL A 107 -8.47 8.32 -22.53
C VAL A 107 -9.90 8.02 -22.95
N LYS A 108 -10.78 7.67 -21.99
CA LYS A 108 -12.20 7.45 -22.28
C LYS A 108 -12.93 8.74 -22.64
N ALA A 109 -12.54 9.88 -22.07
CA ALA A 109 -13.12 11.19 -22.37
C ALA A 109 -12.69 11.72 -23.74
N THR A 110 -11.46 11.42 -24.18
CA THR A 110 -10.94 11.86 -25.49
C THR A 110 -11.48 11.02 -26.66
N GLY A 111 -12.17 9.90 -26.40
CA GLY A 111 -12.74 9.04 -27.45
C GLY A 111 -11.70 8.32 -28.31
N VAL A 112 -10.41 8.42 -27.98
CA VAL A 112 -9.32 7.76 -28.70
C VAL A 112 -9.19 6.34 -28.14
N PRO A 113 -9.36 5.28 -28.96
CA PRO A 113 -9.20 3.92 -28.49
C PRO A 113 -7.75 3.70 -28.01
N PRO A 114 -7.54 2.94 -26.91
CA PRO A 114 -6.21 2.73 -26.36
C PRO A 114 -5.30 2.07 -27.41
N MET A 115 -4.22 2.76 -27.79
CA MET A 115 -3.15 2.23 -28.62
C MET A 115 -2.64 0.91 -28.02
N GLY A 116 -3.02 -0.20 -28.64
CA GLY A 116 -2.69 -1.56 -28.19
C GLY A 116 -3.80 -2.59 -28.31
N GLN A 117 -5.04 -2.20 -28.60
CA GLN A 117 -6.10 -3.15 -28.99
C GLN A 117 -6.27 -3.16 -30.53
N PRO A 118 -6.25 -4.35 -31.18
CA PRO A 118 -6.56 -4.44 -32.60
C PRO A 118 -8.00 -3.96 -32.79
N VAL A 119 -8.16 -3.08 -33.77
CA VAL A 119 -9.41 -2.41 -34.14
C VAL A 119 -10.50 -3.46 -34.40
N GLY A 120 -11.36 -3.66 -33.40
CA GLY A 120 -12.57 -4.45 -33.49
C GLY A 120 -13.78 -3.52 -33.53
N VAL A 121 -14.34 -3.42 -34.73
CA VAL A 121 -15.63 -2.84 -35.16
C VAL A 121 -16.63 -2.48 -34.03
N PRO A 122 -17.24 -1.28 -34.04
CA PRO A 122 -18.32 -0.93 -33.12
C PRO A 122 -19.64 -1.60 -33.56
N MET A 123 -19.95 -2.77 -33.01
CA MET A 123 -21.27 -3.41 -33.20
C MET A 123 -22.21 -2.96 -32.09
N GLY A 124 -22.89 -1.84 -32.33
CA GLY A 124 -23.84 -1.23 -31.40
C GLY A 124 -24.74 -0.21 -32.07
N GLN A 125 -25.35 -0.57 -33.21
CA GLN A 125 -26.58 0.07 -33.68
C GLN A 125 -27.65 -1.00 -33.87
N PRO A 126 -28.85 -0.85 -33.27
CA PRO A 126 -29.97 -1.74 -33.54
C PRO A 126 -30.46 -1.49 -34.97
N VAL A 127 -30.45 -2.53 -35.81
CA VAL A 127 -31.01 -2.49 -37.17
C VAL A 127 -32.51 -2.21 -37.07
N PRO A 128 -33.06 -1.17 -37.73
CA PRO A 128 -34.50 -0.95 -37.75
C PRO A 128 -35.19 -2.04 -38.58
N SER A 129 -36.20 -2.66 -37.97
CA SER A 129 -37.13 -3.60 -38.61
C SER A 129 -37.88 -2.89 -39.75
N GLY A 130 -37.52 -3.21 -40.99
CA GLY A 130 -38.26 -2.81 -42.18
C GLY A 130 -39.46 -3.72 -42.41
N LYS A 131 -40.66 -3.14 -42.31
CA LYS A 131 -41.92 -3.78 -42.68
C LYS A 131 -42.00 -4.00 -44.21
N SER A 132 -42.61 -5.14 -44.55
CA SER A 132 -43.25 -5.52 -45.81
C SER A 132 -43.94 -4.38 -46.58
N HIS A 133 -43.82 -4.38 -47.91
CA HIS A 133 -44.91 -4.30 -48.91
C HIS A 133 -44.32 -4.44 -50.33
N ALA A 134 -44.89 -5.34 -51.16
CA ALA A 134 -45.52 -5.08 -52.48
C ALA A 134 -44.54 -4.50 -53.53
N GLU A 135 -44.34 -5.08 -54.71
CA GLU A 135 -45.26 -5.68 -55.70
C GLU A 135 -44.58 -6.81 -56.49
#